data_AF-A0A925DBK8-F1
#
_entry.id   AF-A0A925DBK8-F1
#
_cell.length_a   1.000
_cell.length_b   1.000
_cell.length_c   1.000
_cell.angle_alpha   90.00
_cell.angle_beta   90.00
_cell.angle_gamma   90.00
#
_symmetry.space_group_name_H-M   'P 1'
#
loop_
_entity.id
_entity.type
_entity.pdbx_description
1 polymer ?
#
loop_
_entity_poly.entity_id
_entity_poly.type
_entity_poly.pdbx_seq_one_letter_code
_entity_poly.pdbx_strand_id
1 'polypeptide(L)'
;MEKLIKGSRAIARLIRIRREQAMAEAVRLGKSVGEVADAFKMSEATVRLACVTHHVVFPRKIALRASRAEELRPLAEAVLNGQSISEIALAFGVNCYDVRAACSEHHVHIPRDKKVGALRILAGIIAGKETSAISQELGISRQRVEQVKNLAERAGVFAAAELSQQQERNSIG
;
A
#
# COMPACT_ATOMS: atom_id res chain seq x y z
N MET A 1 -36.01 43.67 -23.76
CA MET A 1 -34.75 43.00 -23.37
C MET A 1 -34.69 42.56 -21.90
N GLU A 2 -35.36 43.24 -20.97
CA GLU A 2 -35.35 42.88 -19.53
C GLU A 2 -35.91 41.48 -19.20
N LYS A 3 -36.95 41.02 -19.92
CA LYS A 3 -37.55 39.69 -19.71
C LYS A 3 -36.61 38.52 -20.09
N LEU A 4 -35.76 38.71 -21.11
CA LEU A 4 -34.76 37.72 -21.54
C LEU A 4 -33.60 37.59 -20.53
N ILE A 5 -33.18 38.71 -19.92
CA ILE A 5 -32.11 38.73 -18.90
C ILE A 5 -32.60 38.08 -17.59
N LYS A 6 -33.86 38.31 -17.21
CA LYS A 6 -34.50 37.66 -16.04
C LYS A 6 -34.66 36.14 -16.25
N GLY A 7 -35.01 35.71 -17.46
CA GLY A 7 -35.07 34.29 -17.83
C GLY A 7 -33.70 33.58 -17.76
N SER A 8 -32.65 34.23 -18.26
CA SER A 8 -31.26 33.70 -18.20
C SER A 8 -30.76 33.51 -16.77
N ARG A 9 -31.04 34.47 -15.86
CA ARG A 9 -30.69 34.35 -14.43
C ARG A 9 -31.48 33.25 -13.72
N ALA A 10 -32.75 33.05 -14.07
CA ALA A 10 -33.57 31.98 -13.50
C ALA A 10 -33.06 30.59 -13.92
N ILE A 11 -32.65 30.43 -15.19
CA ILE A 11 -32.08 29.19 -15.71
C ILE A 11 -30.73 28.90 -15.06
N ALA A 12 -29.85 29.90 -14.93
CA ALA A 12 -28.56 29.75 -14.25
C ALA A 12 -28.74 29.32 -12.78
N ARG A 13 -29.77 29.85 -12.10
CA ARG A 13 -30.11 29.47 -10.72
C ARG A 13 -30.60 28.02 -10.62
N LEU A 14 -31.43 27.58 -11.56
CA LEU A 14 -31.91 26.20 -11.62
C LEU A 14 -30.78 25.20 -11.90
N ILE A 15 -29.86 25.53 -12.82
CA ILE A 15 -28.69 24.70 -13.11
C ILE A 15 -27.82 24.55 -11.86
N ARG A 16 -27.60 25.66 -11.14
CA ARG A 16 -26.83 25.65 -9.89
C ARG A 16 -27.47 24.77 -8.82
N ILE A 17 -28.77 24.93 -8.56
CA ILE A 17 -29.50 24.13 -7.56
C ILE A 17 -29.46 22.64 -7.91
N ARG A 18 -29.67 22.29 -9.19
CA ARG A 18 -29.65 20.90 -9.64
C ARG A 18 -28.27 20.26 -9.47
N ARG A 19 -27.20 21.05 -9.65
CA ARG A 19 -25.81 20.62 -9.43
C ARG A 19 -25.49 20.46 -7.94
N GLU A 20 -25.97 21.38 -7.09
CA GLU A 20 -25.85 21.30 -5.63
C GLU A 20 -26.58 20.07 -5.07
N GLN A 21 -27.77 19.76 -5.60
CA GLN A 21 -28.50 18.53 -5.26
C GLN A 21 -27.74 17.27 -5.66
N ALA A 22 -27.17 17.22 -6.88
CA ALA A 22 -26.40 16.07 -7.34
C ALA A 22 -25.13 15.82 -6.49
N MET A 23 -24.46 16.89 -6.04
CA MET A 23 -23.32 16.78 -5.12
C MET A 23 -23.75 16.22 -3.75
N ALA A 24 -24.84 16.75 -3.21
CA ALA A 24 -25.38 16.33 -1.93
C ALA A 24 -25.82 14.84 -1.95
N GLU A 25 -26.44 14.41 -3.04
CA GLU A 25 -26.85 13.02 -3.25
C GLU A 25 -25.65 12.07 -3.38
N ALA A 26 -24.60 12.47 -4.09
CA ALA A 26 -23.36 11.69 -4.19
C ALA A 26 -22.71 11.45 -2.82
N VAL A 27 -22.69 12.46 -1.94
CA VAL A 27 -22.21 12.31 -0.56
C VAL A 27 -23.14 11.43 0.27
N ARG A 28 -24.46 11.52 0.06
CA ARG A 28 -25.44 10.65 0.72
C ARG A 28 -25.29 9.18 0.36
N LEU A 29 -24.87 8.90 -0.88
CA LEU A 29 -24.55 7.55 -1.39
C LEU A 29 -23.21 7.01 -0.87
N GLY A 30 -22.50 7.75 -0.01
CA GLY A 30 -21.29 7.29 0.67
C GLY A 30 -19.98 7.75 0.04
N LYS A 31 -20.00 8.52 -1.06
CA LYS A 31 -18.78 9.07 -1.66
C LYS A 31 -18.15 10.12 -0.73
N SER A 32 -16.82 10.16 -0.73
CA SER A 32 -16.11 11.14 0.07
C SER A 32 -16.27 12.56 -0.50
N VAL A 33 -16.15 13.58 0.36
CA VAL A 33 -16.20 14.98 -0.07
C VAL A 33 -15.10 15.28 -1.10
N GLY A 34 -13.94 14.63 -1.01
CA GLY A 34 -12.84 14.76 -1.98
C GLY A 34 -13.18 14.13 -3.33
N GLU A 35 -13.72 12.92 -3.36
CA GLU A 35 -14.16 12.27 -4.60
C GLU A 35 -15.24 13.07 -5.33
N VAL A 36 -16.18 13.65 -4.58
CA VAL A 36 -17.22 14.51 -5.15
C VAL A 36 -16.61 15.84 -5.63
N ALA A 37 -15.65 16.40 -4.91
CA ALA A 37 -14.94 17.60 -5.35
C ALA A 37 -14.21 17.38 -6.68
N ASP A 38 -13.52 16.26 -6.82
CA ASP A 38 -12.79 15.89 -8.03
C ASP A 38 -13.74 15.60 -9.21
N ALA A 39 -14.81 14.83 -8.98
CA ALA A 39 -15.79 14.49 -10.01
C ALA A 39 -16.53 15.72 -10.56
N PHE A 40 -16.81 16.71 -9.71
CA PHE A 40 -17.51 17.93 -10.11
C PHE A 40 -16.56 19.09 -10.48
N LYS A 41 -15.24 18.89 -10.36
CA LYS A 41 -14.18 19.91 -10.53
C LYS A 41 -14.46 21.17 -9.69
N MET A 42 -14.80 20.98 -8.41
CA MET A 42 -15.10 22.06 -7.47
C MET A 42 -14.26 21.93 -6.21
N SER A 43 -14.17 22.99 -5.41
CA SER A 43 -13.49 22.93 -4.12
C SER A 43 -14.31 22.11 -3.11
N GLU A 44 -13.62 21.42 -2.18
CA GLU A 44 -14.28 20.72 -1.07
C GLU A 44 -15.21 21.63 -0.26
N ALA A 45 -14.85 22.91 -0.12
CA ALA A 45 -15.68 23.91 0.56
C ALA A 45 -17.05 24.08 -0.12
N THR A 46 -17.09 24.06 -1.46
CA THR A 46 -18.33 24.16 -2.24
C THR A 46 -19.21 22.93 -2.04
N VAL A 47 -18.61 21.74 -2.03
CA VAL A 47 -19.31 20.47 -1.78
C VAL A 47 -19.88 20.43 -0.35
N ARG A 48 -19.10 20.86 0.64
CA ARG A 48 -19.57 20.96 2.04
C ARG A 48 -20.73 21.94 2.19
N LEU A 49 -20.67 23.09 1.54
CA LEU A 49 -21.75 24.09 1.56
C LEU A 49 -23.03 23.53 0.93
N ALA A 50 -22.92 22.81 -0.20
CA ALA A 50 -24.05 22.13 -0.83
C ALA A 50 -24.66 21.07 0.10
N CYS A 51 -23.83 20.27 0.78
CA CYS A 51 -24.30 19.26 1.74
C CYS A 51 -25.03 19.88 2.93
N VAL A 52 -24.52 21.00 3.48
CA VAL A 52 -25.18 21.74 4.56
C VAL A 52 -26.53 22.31 4.10
N THR A 53 -26.57 22.89 2.89
CA THR A 53 -27.78 23.49 2.30
C THR A 53 -28.87 22.44 2.05
N HIS A 54 -28.48 21.20 1.75
CA HIS A 54 -29.39 20.08 1.50
C HIS A 54 -29.52 19.12 2.70
N HIS A 55 -29.08 19.53 3.89
CA HIS A 55 -29.18 18.77 5.14
C HIS A 55 -28.63 17.34 5.06
N VAL A 56 -27.56 17.13 4.29
CA VAL A 56 -26.90 15.83 4.19
C VAL A 56 -25.97 15.65 5.38
N VAL A 57 -26.25 14.61 6.17
CA VAL A 57 -25.40 14.19 7.26
C VAL A 57 -24.14 13.58 6.66
N PHE A 58 -22.99 14.20 6.91
CA PHE A 58 -21.72 13.65 6.50
C PHE A 58 -21.53 12.28 7.15
N PRO A 59 -21.23 11.21 6.38
CA PRO A 59 -20.83 9.96 6.98
C PRO A 59 -19.62 10.24 7.88
N ARG A 60 -19.77 9.96 9.18
CA ARG A 60 -18.65 10.08 10.13
C ARG A 60 -17.50 9.24 9.59
N LYS A 61 -16.25 9.64 9.84
CA LYS A 61 -15.02 8.90 9.44
C LYS A 61 -15.09 7.37 9.66
N ILE A 62 -15.91 6.92 10.61
CA ILE A 62 -16.17 5.51 10.93
C ILE A 62 -16.90 4.77 9.80
N ALA A 63 -17.91 5.38 9.15
CA ALA A 63 -18.66 4.75 8.06
C ALA A 63 -17.83 4.63 6.77
N LEU A 64 -17.01 5.64 6.48
CA LEU A 64 -16.04 5.59 5.37
C LEU A 64 -14.98 4.50 5.56
N ARG A 65 -14.57 4.22 6.81
CA ARG A 65 -13.67 3.09 7.09
C ARG A 65 -14.32 1.75 6.82
N ALA A 66 -15.60 1.57 7.16
CA ALA A 66 -16.30 0.31 6.89
C ALA A 66 -16.43 0.03 5.39
N SER A 67 -16.78 1.04 4.57
CA SER A 67 -16.82 0.92 3.11
C SER A 67 -15.44 0.59 2.52
N ARG A 68 -14.39 1.26 3.02
CA ARG A 68 -13.01 0.99 2.61
C ARG A 68 -12.55 -0.40 3.06
N ALA A 69 -12.96 -0.87 4.22
CA ALA A 69 -12.63 -2.21 4.70
C ALA A 69 -13.22 -3.30 3.78
N GLU A 70 -14.43 -3.11 3.25
CA GLU A 70 -15.01 -4.02 2.25
C GLU A 70 -14.26 -3.97 0.91
N GLU A 71 -13.92 -2.78 0.41
CA GLU A 71 -13.15 -2.63 -0.83
C GLU A 71 -11.74 -3.23 -0.75
N LEU A 72 -11.15 -3.27 0.44
CA LEU A 72 -9.80 -3.80 0.69
C LEU A 72 -9.78 -5.28 1.09
N ARG A 73 -10.94 -5.93 1.23
CA ARG A 73 -11.07 -7.38 1.45
C ARG A 73 -10.27 -8.24 0.45
N PRO A 74 -10.30 -7.99 -0.88
CA PRO A 74 -9.50 -8.78 -1.83
C PRO A 74 -7.99 -8.69 -1.59
N LEU A 75 -7.49 -7.61 -0.97
CA LEU A 75 -6.07 -7.50 -0.60
C LEU A 75 -5.72 -8.49 0.52
N ALA A 76 -6.60 -8.62 1.51
CA ALA A 76 -6.41 -9.53 2.63
C ALA A 76 -6.51 -11.00 2.17
N GLU A 77 -7.42 -11.31 1.24
CA GLU A 77 -7.53 -12.63 0.61
C GLU A 77 -6.29 -12.98 -0.24
N ALA A 78 -5.74 -12.01 -0.97
CA ALA A 78 -4.49 -12.20 -1.72
C ALA A 78 -3.29 -12.54 -0.80
N VAL A 79 -3.23 -11.95 0.40
CA VAL A 79 -2.23 -12.30 1.42
C VAL A 79 -2.46 -13.72 1.97
N LEU A 80 -3.72 -14.12 2.20
CA LEU A 80 -4.04 -15.51 2.60
C LEU A 80 -3.62 -16.53 1.54
N ASN A 81 -3.71 -16.17 0.26
CA ASN A 81 -3.24 -16.99 -0.87
C ASN A 81 -1.70 -17.01 -1.01
N GLY A 82 -0.96 -16.37 -0.10
CA GLY A 82 0.50 -16.41 -0.04
C GLY A 82 1.22 -15.42 -0.95
N GLN A 83 0.51 -14.46 -1.54
CA GLN A 83 1.17 -13.39 -2.31
C GLN A 83 1.85 -12.40 -1.39
N SER A 84 2.97 -11.82 -1.84
CA SER A 84 3.68 -10.84 -1.03
C SER A 84 2.93 -9.51 -0.99
N ILE A 85 3.05 -8.77 0.12
CA ILE A 85 2.43 -7.45 0.29
C ILE A 85 2.82 -6.51 -0.86
N SER A 86 4.07 -6.58 -1.31
CA SER A 86 4.60 -5.73 -2.37
C SER A 86 3.99 -6.05 -3.74
N GLU A 87 3.80 -7.33 -4.06
CA GLU A 87 3.14 -7.76 -5.30
C GLU A 87 1.67 -7.37 -5.32
N ILE A 88 0.97 -7.52 -4.19
CA ILE A 88 -0.43 -7.12 -4.04
C ILE A 88 -0.57 -5.60 -4.17
N ALA A 89 0.30 -4.84 -3.50
CA ALA A 89 0.31 -3.38 -3.61
C ALA A 89 0.47 -2.92 -5.07
N LEU A 90 1.37 -3.57 -5.82
CA LEU A 90 1.61 -3.26 -7.22
C LEU A 90 0.46 -3.70 -8.13
N ALA A 91 -0.12 -4.87 -7.90
CA ALA A 91 -1.23 -5.41 -8.70
C ALA A 91 -2.53 -4.60 -8.54
N PHE A 92 -2.79 -4.09 -7.33
CA PHE A 92 -3.98 -3.32 -7.02
C PHE A 92 -3.76 -1.79 -7.10
N GLY A 93 -2.54 -1.34 -7.40
CA GLY A 93 -2.22 0.09 -7.49
C GLY A 93 -2.34 0.84 -6.17
N VAL A 94 -2.16 0.14 -5.03
CA VAL A 94 -2.29 0.68 -3.68
C VAL A 94 -0.95 0.70 -2.95
N ASN A 95 -0.86 1.44 -1.84
CA ASN A 95 0.33 1.42 -1.00
C ASN A 95 0.38 0.12 -0.17
N CYS A 96 1.58 -0.41 0.06
CA CYS A 96 1.85 -1.46 1.06
C CYS A 96 1.21 -1.18 2.45
N TYR A 97 1.06 0.09 2.84
CA TYR A 97 0.33 0.48 4.04
C TYR A 97 -1.14 0.07 4.00
N ASP A 98 -1.83 0.30 2.87
CA ASP A 98 -3.24 -0.06 2.70
C ASP A 98 -3.45 -1.57 2.76
N VAL A 99 -2.53 -2.33 2.17
CA VAL A 99 -2.53 -3.80 2.24
C VAL A 99 -2.35 -4.27 3.69
N ARG A 100 -1.45 -3.65 4.45
CA ARG A 100 -1.26 -3.98 5.89
C ARG A 100 -2.46 -3.59 6.74
N ALA A 101 -3.07 -2.44 6.46
CA ALA A 101 -4.29 -2.00 7.12
C ALA A 101 -5.43 -2.99 6.85
N ALA A 102 -5.61 -3.41 5.61
CA ALA A 102 -6.59 -4.43 5.21
C ALA A 102 -6.37 -5.76 5.95
N CYS A 103 -5.12 -6.24 6.03
CA CYS A 103 -4.81 -7.46 6.78
C CYS A 103 -5.12 -7.32 8.27
N SER A 104 -4.83 -6.15 8.87
CA SER A 104 -5.14 -5.90 10.28
C SER A 104 -6.65 -5.83 10.54
N GLU A 105 -7.42 -5.25 9.62
CA GLU A 105 -8.88 -5.11 9.75
C GLU A 105 -9.60 -6.45 9.53
N HIS A 106 -9.09 -7.30 8.64
CA HIS A 106 -9.64 -8.63 8.36
C HIS A 106 -9.00 -9.75 9.18
N HIS A 107 -8.21 -9.41 10.21
CA HIS A 107 -7.51 -10.37 11.06
C HIS A 107 -6.64 -11.39 10.31
N VAL A 108 -6.16 -11.02 9.12
CA VAL A 108 -5.25 -11.85 8.33
C VAL A 108 -3.85 -11.71 8.89
N HIS A 109 -3.28 -12.85 9.30
CA HIS A 109 -1.90 -12.89 9.73
C HIS A 109 -0.98 -12.66 8.54
N ILE A 110 -0.40 -11.48 8.46
CA ILE A 110 0.69 -11.20 7.52
C ILE A 110 1.83 -12.14 7.89
N PRO A 111 2.22 -13.08 7.01
CA PRO A 111 3.40 -13.89 7.24
C PRO A 111 4.55 -12.90 7.45
N ARG A 112 5.11 -12.86 8.66
CA ARG A 112 6.40 -12.18 8.83
C ARG A 112 7.33 -12.85 7.84
N ASP A 113 7.94 -12.07 6.96
CA ASP A 113 9.07 -12.55 6.16
C ASP A 113 9.90 -13.41 7.09
N LYS A 114 10.03 -14.70 6.76
CA LYS A 114 10.87 -15.60 7.54
C LYS A 114 12.18 -14.85 7.65
N LYS A 115 12.52 -14.39 8.86
CA LYS A 115 13.79 -13.71 9.08
C LYS A 115 14.83 -14.79 8.89
N VAL A 116 15.24 -14.99 7.64
CA VAL A 116 16.40 -15.79 7.31
C VAL A 116 17.53 -15.04 7.97
N GLY A 117 18.01 -15.59 9.08
CA GLY A 117 19.11 -14.99 9.83
C GLY A 117 20.27 -14.75 8.87
N ALA A 118 20.94 -13.60 9.00
CA ALA A 118 22.08 -13.26 8.14
C ALA A 118 23.11 -14.40 8.10
N LEU A 119 23.22 -15.18 9.19
CA LEU A 119 24.05 -16.38 9.29
C LEU A 119 23.72 -17.48 8.25
N ARG A 120 22.44 -17.73 7.92
CA ARG A 120 22.09 -18.73 6.89
C ARG A 120 22.46 -18.26 5.48
N ILE A 121 22.34 -16.96 5.23
CA ILE A 121 22.78 -16.34 3.97
C ILE A 121 24.30 -16.43 3.87
N LEU A 122 25.02 -16.07 4.95
CA LEU A 122 26.47 -16.15 5.02
C LEU A 122 26.99 -17.57 4.87
N ALA A 123 26.33 -18.57 5.47
CA ALA A 123 26.69 -19.97 5.28
C ALA A 123 26.63 -20.39 3.80
N GLY A 124 25.60 -19.94 3.07
CA GLY A 124 25.51 -20.17 1.63
C GLY A 124 26.64 -19.50 0.84
N ILE A 125 26.98 -18.25 1.19
CA ILE A 125 28.05 -17.49 0.53
C ILE A 125 29.42 -18.13 0.81
N ILE A 126 29.72 -18.47 2.06
CA ILE A 126 30.97 -19.13 2.48
C ILE A 126 31.11 -20.51 1.83
N ALA A 127 30.00 -21.22 1.64
CA ALA A 127 29.97 -22.48 0.91
C ALA A 127 30.15 -22.31 -0.63
N GLY A 128 30.34 -21.08 -1.13
CA GLY A 128 30.58 -20.79 -2.54
C GLY A 128 29.33 -20.86 -3.42
N LYS A 129 28.12 -20.86 -2.84
CA LYS A 129 26.87 -20.88 -3.64
C LYS A 129 26.65 -19.53 -4.32
N GLU A 130 26.09 -19.57 -5.53
CA GLU A 130 25.68 -18.35 -6.23
C GLU A 130 24.52 -17.63 -5.51
N THR A 131 24.49 -16.30 -5.59
CA THR A 131 23.43 -15.44 -5.05
C THR A 131 22.02 -15.86 -5.50
N SER A 132 21.90 -16.31 -6.74
CA SER A 132 20.65 -16.83 -7.35
C SER A 132 20.16 -18.09 -6.64
N ALA A 133 21.05 -19.04 -6.37
CA ALA A 133 20.75 -20.29 -5.69
C ALA A 133 20.38 -20.06 -4.22
N ILE A 134 21.14 -19.20 -3.51
CA ILE A 134 20.84 -18.82 -2.11
C ILE A 134 19.47 -18.13 -2.02
N SER A 135 19.17 -17.24 -2.96
CA SER A 135 17.90 -16.53 -3.05
C SER A 135 16.73 -17.50 -3.22
N GLN A 136 16.85 -18.49 -4.11
CA GLN A 136 15.83 -19.51 -4.32
C GLN A 136 15.68 -20.45 -3.13
N GLU A 137 16.79 -20.96 -2.58
CA GLU A 137 16.80 -21.89 -1.45
C GLU A 137 16.21 -21.28 -0.18
N LEU A 138 16.51 -20.00 0.09
CA LEU A 138 16.10 -19.32 1.30
C LEU A 138 14.83 -18.48 1.12
N GLY A 139 14.29 -18.39 -0.10
CA GLY A 139 13.07 -17.63 -0.41
C GLY A 139 13.22 -16.12 -0.12
N ILE A 140 14.38 -15.54 -0.41
CA ILE A 140 14.69 -14.12 -0.17
C ILE A 140 15.14 -13.42 -1.45
N SER A 141 15.02 -12.09 -1.50
CA SER A 141 15.46 -11.32 -2.67
C SER A 141 16.99 -11.40 -2.87
N ARG A 142 17.42 -11.39 -4.14
CA ARG A 142 18.86 -11.31 -4.49
C ARG A 142 19.53 -10.07 -3.89
N GLN A 143 18.81 -8.95 -3.83
CA GLN A 143 19.29 -7.71 -3.20
C GLN A 143 19.62 -7.90 -1.72
N ARG A 144 18.81 -8.69 -0.99
CA ARG A 144 19.07 -9.00 0.41
C ARG A 144 20.34 -9.85 0.58
N VAL A 145 20.56 -10.82 -0.31
CA VAL A 145 21.79 -11.63 -0.30
C VAL A 145 23.01 -10.74 -0.56
N GLU A 146 22.93 -9.83 -1.53
CA GLU A 146 24.04 -8.92 -1.87
C GLU A 146 24.36 -7.92 -0.76
N GLN A 147 23.34 -7.41 -0.06
CA GLN A 147 23.55 -6.56 1.12
C GLN A 147 24.31 -7.28 2.23
N VAL A 148 23.97 -8.56 2.48
CA VAL A 148 24.65 -9.36 3.50
C VAL A 148 26.09 -9.70 3.07
N LYS A 149 26.30 -10.01 1.79
CA LYS A 149 27.63 -10.24 1.21
C LYS A 149 28.53 -9.00 1.39
N ASN A 150 28.07 -7.84 0.95
CA ASN A 150 28.81 -6.58 1.06
C ASN A 150 29.12 -6.22 2.52
N LEU A 151 28.20 -6.50 3.45
CA LEU A 151 28.43 -6.27 4.88
C LEU A 151 29.54 -7.19 5.41
N ALA A 152 29.54 -8.46 5.00
CA ALA A 152 30.54 -9.44 5.41
C ALA A 152 31.93 -9.19 4.82
N GLU A 153 32.01 -8.71 3.58
CA GLU A 153 33.26 -8.26 2.98
C GLU A 153 33.87 -7.10 3.78
N ARG A 154 33.05 -6.08 4.10
CA ARG A 154 33.49 -4.93 4.92
C ARG A 154 33.89 -5.33 6.33
N ALA A 155 33.26 -6.35 6.89
CA ALA A 155 33.57 -6.87 8.22
C ALA A 155 34.76 -7.86 8.22
N GLY A 156 35.34 -8.17 7.05
CA GLY A 156 36.49 -9.09 6.95
C GLY A 156 36.16 -10.57 7.23
N VAL A 157 34.88 -10.95 7.14
CA VAL A 157 34.41 -12.30 7.51
C VAL A 157 35.03 -13.39 6.62
N PHE A 158 35.22 -13.10 5.33
CA PHE A 158 35.81 -14.05 4.39
C PHE A 158 37.31 -14.28 4.65
N ALA A 159 38.05 -13.21 4.99
CA ALA A 159 39.47 -13.33 5.37
C ALA A 159 39.65 -14.14 6.66
N ALA A 160 38.76 -13.97 7.63
CA ALA A 160 38.76 -14.78 8.86
C ALA A 160 38.44 -16.26 8.59
N ALA A 161 37.52 -16.54 7.66
CA ALA A 161 37.16 -17.91 7.28
C ALA A 161 38.32 -18.65 6.58
N GLU A 162 39.07 -17.97 5.70
CA GLU A 162 40.25 -18.53 5.04
C GLU A 162 41.38 -18.85 6.03
N LEU A 163 41.65 -17.95 6.98
CA LEU A 163 42.66 -18.15 8.02
C LEU A 163 42.34 -19.36 8.91
N SER A 164 41.06 -19.56 9.26
CA SER A 164 40.62 -20.71 10.05
C SER A 164 40.82 -22.04 9.30
N GLN A 165 40.50 -22.08 8.00
CA GLN A 165 40.71 -23.28 7.17
C GLN A 165 42.19 -23.62 7.00
N GLN A 166 43.07 -22.62 6.98
CA GLN A 166 44.51 -22.82 6.87
C GLN A 166 45.13 -23.32 8.18
N GLN A 167 44.62 -22.85 9.33
CA GLN A 167 45.02 -23.36 10.64
C GLN A 167 44.61 -24.82 10.84
N GLU A 168 43.38 -25.20 10.44
CA GLU A 168 42.93 -26.60 10.52
C GLU A 168 43.77 -27.53 9.63
N ARG A 169 44.13 -27.09 8.42
CA ARG A 169 45.01 -27.88 7.53
C ARG A 169 46.42 -28.06 8.10
N ASN A 170 46.96 -27.04 8.76
CA ASN A 170 48.28 -27.11 9.40
C ASN A 170 48.29 -27.88 10.72
N SER A 171 47.12 -28.22 11.27
CA SER A 171 47.00 -28.97 12.53
C SER A 171 46.88 -30.50 12.30
N ILE A 172 46.69 -30.92 11.05
CA ILE A 172 46.47 -32.32 10.65
C ILE A 172 47.66 -32.89 9.86
N GLY A 173 48.60 -32.03 9.40
CA GLY A 173 49.87 -32.43 8.79
C GLY A 173 51.01 -32.42 9.79
#